data_AF-A0A3E2TJ52-F1
#
_entry.id   AF-A0A3E2TJ52-F1
#
_cell.length_a   1.000
_cell.length_b   1.000
_cell.length_c   1.000
_cell.angle_alpha   90.00
_cell.angle_beta   90.00
_cell.angle_gamma   90.00
#
_symmetry.space_group_name_H-M   'P 1'
#
loop_
_entity.id
_entity.type
_entity.pdbx_description
1 polymer ?
#
loop_
_entity_poly.entity_id
_entity_poly.type
_entity_poly.pdbx_seq_one_letter_code
_entity_poly.pdbx_strand_id
1 'polypeptide(L)'
;MKKNKVLVGALSITLLTNTILPATKIAKNTSPVISSVAYAAESSQADQAQQKLDHLGDLIKGLENIAGGLAGDQLSWLKELKHAYEVINKILTKGIGSISEIRNKIIPRIDLLINVAETITADATELADSEQQAHVIIGFSVTRALLKATDLFENAEGLKKASDNLTASLEKAREIPKLTDNSKRTHYTLEQLDRAIARAKEIRNKELRNKLDPTELSEVDMVIRKAQDVRRNRVATVGEVKAMTEELNNKIDEAYKAIPEGERTANKSSKAGLQKDIQTAKNLRDFRLKGKVESVVIAELNREISNANRVLNNSRSTLNEVAAADEAILAAIEKAQSKLEAIPAKEETPEKPAVEEETSTEEVVTPEEENTEETSEEETSEAPAEDEASAEEENEEVPAEEAETVEQPVFEEAE
;
A
#
# COMPACT_ATOMS: atom_id res chain seq x y z
N MET A 1 28.79 -30.48 4.60
CA MET A 1 28.25 -30.33 3.23
C MET A 1 26.79 -30.79 3.19
N LYS A 2 25.82 -29.88 3.07
CA LYS A 2 24.46 -30.17 2.60
C LYS A 2 23.99 -28.98 1.76
N LYS A 3 23.80 -29.19 0.47
CA LYS A 3 23.34 -28.19 -0.50
C LYS A 3 21.81 -28.32 -0.59
N ASN A 4 21.08 -27.30 -0.14
CA ASN A 4 19.64 -27.22 -0.42
C ASN A 4 19.46 -26.54 -1.78
N LYS A 5 18.94 -27.31 -2.74
CA LYS A 5 18.51 -26.80 -4.04
C LYS A 5 17.16 -26.09 -3.86
N VAL A 6 17.12 -24.81 -4.18
CA VAL A 6 15.88 -24.03 -4.32
C VAL A 6 15.24 -24.40 -5.65
N LEU A 7 14.00 -24.88 -5.59
CA LEU A 7 13.20 -25.27 -6.74
C LEU A 7 12.36 -24.04 -7.12
N VAL A 8 12.72 -23.41 -8.23
CA VAL A 8 11.98 -22.31 -8.86
C VAL A 8 10.71 -22.90 -9.46
N GLY A 9 9.56 -22.58 -8.89
CA GLY A 9 8.26 -23.01 -9.39
C GLY A 9 7.83 -22.18 -10.59
N ALA A 10 7.82 -22.81 -11.77
CA ALA A 10 7.18 -22.29 -12.97
C ALA A 10 5.65 -22.39 -12.81
N LEU A 11 4.96 -21.25 -12.80
CA LEU A 11 3.50 -21.16 -12.90
C LEU A 11 3.06 -21.65 -14.29
N SER A 12 2.54 -22.87 -14.34
CA SER A 12 1.96 -23.47 -15.55
C SER A 12 0.45 -23.26 -15.54
N ILE A 13 -0.02 -22.39 -16.44
CA ILE A 13 -1.44 -22.12 -16.70
C ILE A 13 -2.03 -23.36 -17.38
N THR A 14 -2.87 -24.09 -16.66
CA THR A 14 -3.64 -25.21 -17.21
C THR A 14 -4.97 -24.68 -17.75
N LEU A 15 -5.07 -24.59 -19.08
CA LEU A 15 -6.33 -24.37 -19.80
C LEU A 15 -7.24 -25.60 -19.67
N LEU A 16 -8.20 -25.54 -18.75
CA LEU A 16 -9.30 -26.50 -18.67
C LEU A 16 -10.28 -26.27 -19.83
N THR A 17 -10.17 -27.10 -20.86
CA THR A 17 -11.21 -27.28 -21.87
C THR A 17 -12.24 -28.27 -21.33
N ASN A 18 -13.50 -27.85 -21.20
CA ASN A 18 -14.61 -28.77 -20.97
C ASN A 18 -15.50 -28.79 -22.21
N THR A 19 -15.48 -29.94 -22.87
CA THR A 19 -16.29 -30.31 -24.02
C THR A 19 -17.69 -30.72 -23.54
N ILE A 20 -18.74 -30.13 -24.12
CA ILE A 20 -20.13 -30.59 -23.91
C ILE A 20 -20.75 -30.84 -25.29
N LEU A 21 -21.08 -32.11 -25.54
CA LEU A 21 -21.92 -32.56 -26.66
C LEU A 21 -23.42 -32.35 -26.36
N PRO A 22 -24.30 -32.27 -27.37
CA PRO A 22 -25.66 -31.79 -27.22
C PRO A 22 -26.63 -32.90 -26.79
N ALA A 23 -27.47 -32.62 -25.78
CA ALA A 23 -28.64 -33.42 -25.48
C ALA A 23 -29.91 -32.76 -26.03
N THR A 24 -30.71 -33.59 -26.67
CA THR A 24 -31.87 -33.34 -27.52
C THR A 24 -33.06 -32.64 -26.84
N LYS A 25 -33.79 -31.86 -27.65
CA LYS A 25 -35.12 -31.31 -27.35
C LYS A 25 -36.14 -32.41 -27.03
N ILE A 26 -36.86 -32.28 -25.92
CA ILE A 26 -38.28 -32.70 -25.81
C ILE A 26 -39.02 -31.61 -25.02
N ALA A 27 -40.07 -31.07 -25.63
CA ALA A 27 -41.01 -30.14 -25.02
C ALA A 27 -42.15 -30.89 -24.32
N LYS A 28 -42.66 -30.34 -23.21
CA LYS A 28 -44.11 -30.12 -22.95
C LYS A 28 -44.33 -29.35 -21.64
N ASN A 29 -45.32 -28.46 -21.72
CA ASN A 29 -45.77 -27.51 -20.70
C ASN A 29 -46.16 -28.13 -19.36
N THR A 30 -45.54 -27.65 -18.27
CA THR A 30 -46.11 -27.57 -16.91
C THR A 30 -45.46 -26.39 -16.18
N SER A 31 -46.23 -25.65 -15.38
CA SER A 31 -45.83 -24.48 -14.56
C SER A 31 -44.44 -24.60 -13.89
N PRO A 32 -43.70 -23.50 -13.70
CA PRO A 32 -42.31 -23.57 -13.27
C PRO A 32 -42.25 -23.98 -11.80
N VAL A 33 -41.95 -25.25 -11.55
CA VAL A 33 -41.30 -25.65 -10.31
C VAL A 33 -39.90 -25.04 -10.38
N ILE A 34 -39.60 -24.11 -9.46
CA ILE A 34 -38.25 -23.58 -9.25
C ILE A 34 -37.38 -24.78 -8.86
N SER A 35 -36.64 -25.29 -9.84
CA SER A 35 -35.77 -26.45 -9.70
C SER A 35 -34.58 -26.07 -8.82
N SER A 36 -34.18 -26.95 -7.91
CA SER A 36 -32.96 -26.84 -7.08
C SER A 36 -31.67 -26.68 -7.90
N VAL A 37 -31.74 -26.94 -9.21
CA VAL A 37 -30.68 -26.65 -10.19
C VAL A 37 -30.51 -25.15 -10.42
N ALA A 38 -31.58 -24.34 -10.28
CA ALA A 38 -31.47 -22.88 -10.30
C ALA A 38 -30.66 -22.43 -9.08
N TYR A 39 -30.99 -22.86 -7.86
CA TYR A 39 -30.26 -22.46 -6.64
C TYR A 39 -28.77 -22.85 -6.65
N ALA A 40 -28.43 -24.01 -7.21
CA ALA A 40 -27.03 -24.45 -7.35
C ALA A 40 -26.27 -23.70 -8.47
N ALA A 41 -26.95 -23.33 -9.55
CA ALA A 41 -26.40 -22.42 -10.57
C ALA A 41 -26.32 -20.97 -10.06
N GLU A 42 -27.19 -20.61 -9.12
CA GLU A 42 -27.27 -19.29 -8.52
C GLU A 42 -26.12 -19.05 -7.53
N SER A 43 -25.81 -20.03 -6.67
CA SER A 43 -24.62 -19.96 -5.80
C SER A 43 -23.33 -19.96 -6.62
N SER A 44 -23.23 -20.84 -7.64
CA SER A 44 -22.00 -20.97 -8.45
C SER A 44 -21.57 -19.68 -9.16
N GLN A 45 -22.50 -18.83 -9.59
CA GLN A 45 -22.18 -17.60 -10.32
C GLN A 45 -21.79 -16.45 -9.39
N ALA A 46 -22.44 -16.34 -8.22
CA ALA A 46 -22.03 -15.40 -7.19
C ALA A 46 -20.64 -15.77 -6.63
N ASP A 47 -20.41 -17.05 -6.37
CA ASP A 47 -19.12 -17.58 -5.94
C ASP A 47 -18.03 -17.34 -7.00
N GLN A 48 -18.35 -17.54 -8.28
CA GLN A 48 -17.43 -17.24 -9.39
C GLN A 48 -17.06 -15.75 -9.47
N ALA A 49 -18.06 -14.86 -9.33
CA ALA A 49 -17.81 -13.42 -9.33
C ALA A 49 -16.94 -13.01 -8.14
N GLN A 50 -17.19 -13.58 -6.95
CA GLN A 50 -16.39 -13.33 -5.76
C GLN A 50 -14.95 -13.82 -5.94
N GLN A 51 -14.72 -15.03 -6.45
CA GLN A 51 -13.38 -15.56 -6.71
C GLN A 51 -12.59 -14.68 -7.69
N LYS A 52 -13.24 -14.21 -8.76
CA LYS A 52 -12.61 -13.28 -9.72
C LYS A 52 -12.31 -11.93 -9.09
N LEU A 53 -13.18 -11.45 -8.22
CA LEU A 53 -12.97 -10.21 -7.49
C LEU A 53 -11.81 -10.35 -6.49
N ASP A 54 -11.71 -11.47 -5.77
CA ASP A 54 -10.60 -11.75 -4.87
C ASP A 54 -9.28 -11.83 -5.64
N HIS A 55 -9.27 -12.51 -6.79
CA HIS A 55 -8.12 -12.54 -7.70
C HIS A 55 -7.71 -11.13 -8.16
N LEU A 56 -8.66 -10.29 -8.56
CA LEU A 56 -8.38 -8.88 -8.89
C LEU A 56 -7.81 -8.12 -7.68
N GLY A 57 -8.33 -8.37 -6.48
CA GLY A 57 -7.78 -7.81 -5.24
C GLY A 57 -6.34 -8.23 -5.00
N ASP A 58 -5.99 -9.48 -5.27
CA ASP A 58 -4.63 -9.98 -5.16
C ASP A 58 -3.69 -9.42 -6.24
N LEU A 59 -4.19 -9.22 -7.47
CA LEU A 59 -3.46 -8.51 -8.52
C LEU A 59 -3.19 -7.04 -8.14
N ILE A 60 -4.17 -6.35 -7.55
CA ILE A 60 -4.02 -4.97 -7.04
C ILE A 60 -2.95 -4.93 -5.95
N LYS A 61 -2.96 -5.87 -4.99
CA LYS A 61 -1.89 -5.98 -3.98
C LYS A 61 -0.54 -6.31 -4.62
N GLY A 62 -0.52 -7.15 -5.66
CA GLY A 62 0.68 -7.46 -6.44
C GLY A 62 1.27 -6.20 -7.06
N LEU A 63 0.44 -5.40 -7.73
CA LEU A 63 0.77 -4.11 -8.33
C LEU A 63 1.34 -3.12 -7.29
N GLU A 64 0.76 -3.05 -6.09
CA GLU A 64 1.28 -2.23 -4.98
C GLU A 64 2.70 -2.66 -4.55
N ASN A 65 3.02 -3.95 -4.69
CA ASN A 65 4.27 -4.55 -4.25
C ASN A 65 5.31 -4.71 -5.38
N ILE A 66 5.04 -4.24 -6.61
CA ILE A 66 6.02 -4.32 -7.70
C ILE A 66 7.30 -3.58 -7.29
N ALA A 67 8.41 -4.32 -7.28
CA ALA A 67 9.71 -3.82 -6.85
C ALA A 67 10.13 -2.60 -7.69
N GLY A 68 10.42 -1.50 -7.00
CA GLY A 68 10.61 -0.18 -7.61
C GLY A 68 9.49 0.79 -7.25
N GLY A 69 8.28 0.31 -6.98
CA GLY A 69 7.06 1.11 -6.84
C GLY A 69 6.45 1.41 -8.22
N LEU A 70 5.13 1.47 -8.32
CA LEU A 70 4.48 2.02 -9.51
C LEU A 70 4.87 3.48 -9.67
N ALA A 71 4.96 3.91 -10.91
CA ALA A 71 5.58 5.17 -11.27
C ALA A 71 4.64 6.04 -12.11
N GLY A 72 4.56 7.34 -11.80
CA GLY A 72 3.81 8.33 -12.56
C GLY A 72 2.37 7.89 -12.88
N ASP A 73 2.06 7.77 -14.17
CA ASP A 73 0.74 7.39 -14.67
C ASP A 73 0.28 6.00 -14.18
N GLN A 74 1.21 5.07 -13.92
CA GLN A 74 0.89 3.74 -13.40
C GLN A 74 0.28 3.80 -11.99
N LEU A 75 0.71 4.78 -11.18
CA LEU A 75 0.13 5.02 -9.85
C LEU A 75 -1.29 5.59 -9.96
N SER A 76 -1.51 6.50 -10.91
CA SER A 76 -2.83 7.06 -11.21
C SER A 76 -3.79 5.96 -11.67
N TRP A 77 -3.37 5.10 -12.61
CA TRP A 77 -4.17 3.97 -13.07
C TRP A 77 -4.44 2.95 -11.97
N LEU A 78 -3.47 2.69 -11.07
CA LEU A 78 -3.73 1.83 -9.90
C LEU A 78 -4.81 2.42 -9.00
N LYS A 79 -4.80 3.74 -8.77
CA LYS A 79 -5.84 4.41 -7.97
C LYS A 79 -7.21 4.30 -8.64
N GLU A 80 -7.28 4.50 -9.95
CA GLU A 80 -8.53 4.36 -10.71
C GLU A 80 -9.02 2.91 -10.75
N LEU A 81 -8.12 1.94 -10.91
CA LEU A 81 -8.41 0.51 -10.85
C LEU A 81 -8.95 0.10 -9.48
N LYS A 82 -8.36 0.59 -8.39
CA LYS A 82 -8.88 0.39 -7.03
C LYS A 82 -10.27 0.97 -6.86
N HIS A 83 -10.50 2.18 -7.37
CA HIS A 83 -11.82 2.78 -7.32
C HIS A 83 -12.85 1.95 -8.12
N ALA A 84 -12.50 1.49 -9.32
CA ALA A 84 -13.36 0.61 -10.11
C ALA A 84 -13.63 -0.73 -9.40
N TYR A 85 -12.61 -1.32 -8.77
CA TYR A 85 -12.72 -2.51 -7.92
C TYR A 85 -13.71 -2.28 -6.77
N GLU A 86 -13.59 -1.17 -6.03
CA GLU A 86 -14.49 -0.84 -4.93
C GLU A 86 -15.93 -0.63 -5.38
N VAL A 87 -16.13 0.05 -6.50
CA VAL A 87 -17.46 0.26 -7.10
C VAL A 87 -18.09 -1.08 -7.45
N ILE A 88 -17.37 -1.96 -8.15
CA ILE A 88 -17.89 -3.28 -8.53
C ILE A 88 -18.13 -4.16 -7.30
N ASN A 89 -17.24 -4.13 -6.30
CA ASN A 89 -17.42 -4.87 -5.05
C ASN A 89 -18.69 -4.42 -4.31
N LYS A 90 -18.93 -3.10 -4.23
CA LYS A 90 -20.18 -2.54 -3.65
C LYS A 90 -21.41 -3.00 -4.44
N ILE A 91 -21.35 -3.01 -5.76
CA ILE A 91 -22.46 -3.47 -6.61
C ILE A 91 -22.71 -4.97 -6.40
N LEU A 92 -21.66 -5.80 -6.33
CA LEU A 92 -21.77 -7.25 -6.11
C LEU A 92 -22.35 -7.58 -4.73
N THR A 93 -21.92 -6.87 -3.68
CA THR A 93 -22.30 -7.16 -2.29
C THR A 93 -23.61 -6.51 -1.84
N LYS A 94 -23.99 -5.36 -2.42
CA LYS A 94 -25.14 -4.55 -1.95
C LYS A 94 -26.15 -4.19 -3.04
N GLY A 95 -25.77 -4.23 -4.32
CA GLY A 95 -26.50 -3.59 -5.40
C GLY A 95 -27.28 -4.52 -6.32
N ILE A 96 -26.95 -5.82 -6.38
CA ILE A 96 -27.56 -6.75 -7.34
C ILE A 96 -28.24 -7.90 -6.62
N GLY A 97 -29.52 -8.12 -6.93
CA GLY A 97 -30.32 -9.22 -6.39
C GLY A 97 -30.48 -10.40 -7.35
N SER A 98 -30.06 -10.29 -8.62
CA SER A 98 -30.31 -11.33 -9.63
C SER A 98 -29.03 -11.89 -10.26
N ILE A 99 -28.98 -13.21 -10.42
CA ILE A 99 -27.83 -13.93 -10.99
C ILE A 99 -27.62 -13.60 -12.46
N SER A 100 -28.69 -13.28 -13.19
CA SER A 100 -28.58 -12.83 -14.58
C SER A 100 -27.81 -11.52 -14.69
N GLU A 101 -27.92 -10.61 -13.73
CA GLU A 101 -27.16 -9.36 -13.71
C GLU A 101 -25.72 -9.60 -13.28
N ILE A 102 -25.47 -10.49 -12.32
CA ILE A 102 -24.11 -10.90 -11.97
C ILE A 102 -23.38 -11.45 -13.20
N ARG A 103 -24.01 -12.38 -13.92
CA ARG A 103 -23.43 -13.00 -15.12
C ARG A 103 -23.22 -12.01 -16.26
N ASN A 104 -24.22 -11.18 -16.57
CA ASN A 104 -24.20 -10.39 -17.80
C ASN A 104 -23.61 -9.00 -17.61
N LYS A 105 -23.57 -8.48 -16.37
CA LYS A 105 -23.06 -7.13 -16.08
C LYS A 105 -21.81 -7.15 -15.21
N ILE A 106 -21.72 -8.00 -14.18
CA ILE A 106 -20.60 -7.93 -13.24
C ILE A 106 -19.39 -8.74 -13.67
N ILE A 107 -19.57 -10.02 -13.98
CA ILE A 107 -18.45 -10.89 -14.37
C ILE A 107 -17.65 -10.29 -15.54
N PRO A 108 -18.27 -9.79 -16.63
CA PRO A 108 -17.52 -9.18 -17.74
C PRO A 108 -16.76 -7.91 -17.35
N ARG A 109 -17.25 -7.14 -16.36
CA ARG A 109 -16.54 -5.96 -15.84
C ARG A 109 -15.34 -6.37 -15.00
N ILE A 110 -15.49 -7.38 -14.15
CA ILE A 110 -14.37 -7.94 -13.37
C ILE A 110 -13.31 -8.50 -14.32
N ASP A 111 -13.71 -9.24 -15.36
CA ASP A 111 -12.79 -9.78 -16.36
C ASP A 111 -12.00 -8.68 -17.09
N LEU A 112 -12.68 -7.58 -17.47
CA LEU A 112 -12.01 -6.42 -18.05
C LEU A 112 -11.02 -5.77 -17.07
N LEU A 113 -11.40 -5.61 -15.80
CA LEU A 113 -10.50 -5.04 -14.79
C LEU A 113 -9.30 -5.94 -14.46
N ILE A 114 -9.47 -7.27 -14.52
CA ILE A 114 -8.36 -8.21 -14.41
C ILE A 114 -7.38 -7.98 -15.56
N ASN A 115 -7.87 -7.89 -16.81
CA ASN A 115 -7.02 -7.62 -17.97
C ASN A 115 -6.33 -6.23 -17.87
N VAL A 116 -7.01 -5.22 -17.31
CA VAL A 116 -6.39 -3.93 -16.98
C VAL A 116 -5.24 -4.09 -15.98
N ALA A 117 -5.45 -4.83 -14.88
CA ALA A 117 -4.43 -5.07 -13.87
C ALA A 117 -3.21 -5.81 -14.45
N GLU A 118 -3.44 -6.82 -15.28
CA GLU A 118 -2.40 -7.58 -15.98
C GLU A 118 -1.64 -6.68 -16.97
N THR A 119 -2.34 -5.81 -17.70
CA THR A 119 -1.73 -4.87 -18.66
C THR A 119 -0.87 -3.83 -17.96
N ILE A 120 -1.33 -3.27 -16.83
CA ILE A 120 -0.50 -2.35 -16.00
C ILE A 120 0.73 -3.08 -15.47
N THR A 121 0.58 -4.35 -15.08
CA THR A 121 1.71 -5.17 -14.61
C THR A 121 2.74 -5.38 -15.72
N ALA A 122 2.29 -5.71 -16.94
CA ALA A 122 3.16 -5.86 -18.10
C ALA A 122 3.87 -4.54 -18.46
N ASP A 123 3.17 -3.40 -18.38
CA ASP A 123 3.76 -2.08 -18.59
C ASP A 123 4.88 -1.76 -17.58
N ALA A 124 4.64 -2.07 -16.31
CA ALA A 124 5.61 -1.86 -15.22
C ALA A 124 6.80 -2.81 -15.25
N THR A 125 6.70 -3.97 -15.92
CA THR A 125 7.72 -5.02 -15.88
C THR A 125 8.37 -5.26 -17.24
N GLU A 126 7.60 -5.65 -18.25
CA GLU A 126 8.09 -6.01 -19.59
C GLU A 126 8.48 -4.77 -20.40
N LEU A 127 7.69 -3.70 -20.29
CA LEU A 127 7.82 -2.51 -21.14
C LEU A 127 8.60 -1.38 -20.47
N ALA A 128 9.12 -1.54 -19.25
CA ALA A 128 9.76 -0.47 -18.48
C ALA A 128 10.93 0.26 -19.18
N ASP A 129 11.65 -0.44 -20.07
CA ASP A 129 12.75 0.10 -20.88
C ASP A 129 12.31 0.44 -22.32
N SER A 130 11.01 0.44 -22.62
CA SER A 130 10.50 0.75 -23.97
C SER A 130 10.47 2.25 -24.22
N GLU A 131 10.39 2.63 -25.50
CA GLU A 131 10.16 4.03 -25.84
C GLU A 131 8.83 4.56 -25.27
N GLN A 132 8.76 5.87 -25.06
CA GLN A 132 7.58 6.56 -24.52
C GLN A 132 6.28 6.19 -25.26
N GLN A 133 6.36 5.92 -26.57
CA GLN A 133 5.22 5.56 -27.37
C GLN A 133 4.53 4.26 -26.88
N ALA A 134 5.28 3.28 -26.37
CA ALA A 134 4.71 2.05 -25.82
C ALA A 134 3.79 2.35 -24.64
N HIS A 135 4.29 3.14 -23.69
CA HIS A 135 3.55 3.55 -22.51
C HIS A 135 2.34 4.44 -22.85
N VAL A 136 2.43 5.28 -23.90
CA VAL A 136 1.29 6.09 -24.36
C VAL A 136 0.18 5.22 -24.94
N ILE A 137 0.52 4.20 -25.74
CA ILE A 137 -0.46 3.24 -26.28
C ILE A 137 -1.16 2.49 -25.15
N ILE A 138 -0.38 1.96 -24.20
CA ILE A 138 -0.93 1.26 -23.04
C ILE A 138 -1.81 2.20 -22.23
N GLY A 139 -1.31 3.37 -21.84
CA GLY A 139 -2.04 4.32 -21.00
C GLY A 139 -3.38 4.75 -21.59
N PHE A 140 -3.43 5.02 -22.90
CA PHE A 140 -4.67 5.35 -23.57
C PHE A 140 -5.66 4.17 -23.57
N SER A 141 -5.17 2.95 -23.82
CA SER A 141 -6.01 1.76 -23.83
C SER A 141 -6.53 1.38 -22.44
N VAL A 142 -5.70 1.49 -21.39
CA VAL A 142 -6.06 1.27 -19.99
C VAL A 142 -7.13 2.27 -19.56
N THR A 143 -6.94 3.56 -19.85
CA THR A 143 -7.92 4.62 -19.53
C THR A 143 -9.27 4.32 -20.19
N ARG A 144 -9.27 3.95 -21.47
CA ARG A 144 -10.51 3.60 -22.19
C ARG A 144 -11.19 2.36 -21.61
N ALA A 145 -10.42 1.34 -21.22
CA ALA A 145 -10.93 0.13 -20.58
C ALA A 145 -11.54 0.41 -19.20
N LEU A 146 -10.89 1.24 -18.37
CA LEU A 146 -11.41 1.65 -17.06
C LEU A 146 -12.72 2.44 -17.18
N LEU A 147 -12.81 3.36 -18.14
CA LEU A 147 -14.06 4.09 -18.42
C LEU A 147 -15.19 3.14 -18.83
N LYS A 148 -14.89 2.14 -19.68
CA LYS A 148 -15.86 1.14 -20.11
C LYS A 148 -16.28 0.19 -18.99
N ALA A 149 -15.36 -0.19 -18.10
CA ALA A 149 -15.65 -1.05 -16.96
C ALA A 149 -16.56 -0.36 -15.93
N THR A 150 -16.41 0.96 -15.75
CA THR A 150 -17.17 1.76 -14.79
C THR A 150 -18.49 2.30 -15.35
N ASP A 151 -18.65 2.37 -16.67
CA ASP A 151 -19.92 2.71 -17.32
C ASP A 151 -20.97 1.62 -17.03
N LEU A 152 -22.07 2.00 -16.36
CA LEU A 152 -23.15 1.10 -15.98
C LEU A 152 -24.05 0.69 -17.17
N PHE A 153 -24.02 1.45 -18.27
CA PHE A 153 -24.83 1.20 -19.45
C PHE A 153 -24.11 0.34 -20.49
N GLU A 154 -22.81 0.10 -20.31
CA GLU A 154 -22.04 -0.75 -21.20
C GLU A 154 -22.50 -2.22 -21.12
N ASN A 155 -22.58 -2.86 -22.27
CA ASN A 155 -23.04 -4.24 -22.39
C ASN A 155 -21.86 -5.23 -22.38
N ALA A 156 -22.15 -6.53 -22.21
CA ALA A 156 -21.11 -7.56 -22.16
C ALA A 156 -20.24 -7.62 -23.43
N GLU A 157 -20.80 -7.33 -24.60
CA GLU A 157 -20.08 -7.33 -25.87
C GLU A 157 -19.10 -6.16 -25.98
N GLY A 158 -19.51 -4.96 -25.56
CA GLY A 158 -18.68 -3.76 -25.51
C GLY A 158 -17.53 -3.90 -24.51
N LEU A 159 -17.78 -4.53 -23.35
CA LEU A 159 -16.74 -4.87 -22.38
C LEU A 159 -15.74 -5.89 -22.93
N LYS A 160 -16.23 -6.94 -23.60
CA LYS A 160 -15.36 -7.93 -24.25
C LYS A 160 -14.51 -7.28 -25.35
N LYS A 161 -15.11 -6.44 -26.19
CA LYS A 161 -14.39 -5.70 -27.23
C LYS A 161 -13.35 -4.75 -26.64
N ALA A 162 -13.64 -4.12 -25.49
CA ALA A 162 -12.65 -3.31 -24.77
C ALA A 162 -11.48 -4.16 -24.27
N SER A 163 -11.76 -5.37 -23.78
CA SER A 163 -10.73 -6.35 -23.39
C SER A 163 -9.86 -6.77 -24.59
N ASP A 164 -10.48 -7.12 -25.72
CA ASP A 164 -9.74 -7.53 -26.93
C ASP A 164 -8.87 -6.37 -27.46
N ASN A 165 -9.39 -5.14 -27.45
CA ASN A 165 -8.62 -3.95 -27.83
C ASN A 165 -7.43 -3.70 -26.89
N LEU A 166 -7.59 -3.94 -25.59
CA LEU A 166 -6.52 -3.78 -24.61
C LEU A 166 -5.39 -4.77 -24.87
N THR A 167 -5.73 -6.04 -25.12
CA THR A 167 -4.75 -7.08 -25.49
C THR A 167 -4.04 -6.73 -26.80
N ALA A 168 -4.77 -6.28 -27.82
CA ALA A 168 -4.16 -5.84 -29.08
C ALA A 168 -3.24 -4.62 -28.92
N SER A 169 -3.59 -3.68 -28.04
CA SER A 169 -2.73 -2.55 -27.69
C SER A 169 -1.46 -2.99 -26.96
N LEU A 170 -1.55 -4.00 -26.10
CA LEU A 170 -0.38 -4.58 -25.43
C LEU A 170 0.57 -5.26 -26.43
N GLU A 171 0.04 -6.01 -27.39
CA GLU A 171 0.85 -6.61 -28.46
C GLU A 171 1.57 -5.54 -29.28
N LYS A 172 0.87 -4.47 -29.68
CA LYS A 172 1.48 -3.33 -30.38
C LYS A 172 2.56 -2.63 -29.56
N ALA A 173 2.34 -2.48 -28.25
CA ALA A 173 3.32 -1.87 -27.36
C ALA A 173 4.59 -2.71 -27.24
N ARG A 174 4.49 -4.05 -27.33
CA ARG A 174 5.64 -4.97 -27.34
C ARG A 174 6.47 -4.91 -28.62
N GLU A 175 5.89 -4.46 -29.74
CA GLU A 175 6.61 -4.29 -31.00
C GLU A 175 7.47 -3.02 -31.04
N ILE A 176 7.23 -2.09 -30.11
CA ILE A 176 7.95 -0.82 -30.05
C ILE A 176 9.41 -1.05 -29.58
N PRO A 177 10.41 -0.39 -30.20
CA PRO A 177 11.79 -0.52 -29.80
C PRO A 177 12.05 -0.17 -28.33
N LYS A 178 13.06 -0.82 -27.76
CA LYS A 178 13.58 -0.47 -26.44
C LYS A 178 14.49 0.75 -26.52
N LEU A 179 14.50 1.54 -25.45
CA LEU A 179 15.39 2.67 -25.29
C LEU A 179 16.85 2.20 -25.35
N THR A 180 17.64 2.91 -26.14
CA THR A 180 19.10 2.78 -26.15
C THR A 180 19.73 3.80 -25.21
N ASP A 181 20.98 3.60 -24.78
CA ASP A 181 21.66 4.53 -23.87
C ASP A 181 21.81 5.94 -24.45
N ASN A 182 21.85 6.07 -25.79
CA ASN A 182 21.91 7.34 -26.50
C ASN A 182 20.53 7.99 -26.72
N SER A 183 19.45 7.28 -26.39
CA SER A 183 18.10 7.81 -26.52
C SER A 183 17.88 8.95 -25.53
N LYS A 184 17.02 9.90 -25.90
CA LYS A 184 16.58 10.95 -24.98
C LYS A 184 15.85 10.31 -23.80
N ARG A 185 16.12 10.79 -22.58
CA ARG A 185 15.44 10.28 -21.38
C ARG A 185 13.91 10.44 -21.46
N THR A 186 13.20 9.41 -21.00
CA THR A 186 11.75 9.42 -20.83
C THR A 186 11.37 9.78 -19.40
N HIS A 187 10.09 10.07 -19.15
CA HIS A 187 9.59 10.28 -17.78
C HIS A 187 9.89 9.06 -16.88
N TYR A 188 9.70 7.86 -17.42
CA TYR A 188 9.93 6.60 -16.71
C TYR A 188 11.39 6.40 -16.27
N THR A 189 12.35 6.71 -17.14
CA THR A 189 13.78 6.65 -16.78
C THR A 189 14.16 7.69 -15.72
N LEU A 190 13.58 8.90 -15.78
CA LEU A 190 13.83 9.93 -14.79
C LEU A 190 13.24 9.55 -13.43
N GLU A 191 12.12 8.85 -13.41
CA GLU A 191 11.47 8.43 -12.18
C GLU A 191 12.28 7.38 -11.39
N GLN A 192 13.09 6.55 -12.08
CA GLN A 192 14.06 5.69 -11.42
C GLN A 192 15.11 6.50 -10.66
N LEU A 193 15.64 7.56 -11.30
CA LEU A 193 16.57 8.50 -10.69
C LEU A 193 15.92 9.30 -9.55
N ASP A 194 14.68 9.77 -9.69
CA ASP A 194 13.96 10.51 -8.64
C ASP A 194 13.75 9.65 -7.39
N ARG A 195 13.40 8.38 -7.57
CA ARG A 195 13.31 7.42 -6.46
C ARG A 195 14.66 7.15 -5.81
N ALA A 196 15.74 7.06 -6.59
CA ALA A 196 17.09 6.91 -6.05
C ALA A 196 17.50 8.15 -5.24
N ILE A 197 17.24 9.37 -5.75
CA ILE A 197 17.49 10.63 -5.05
C ILE A 197 16.68 10.71 -3.74
N ALA A 198 15.40 10.35 -3.77
CA ALA A 198 14.54 10.36 -2.58
C ALA A 198 15.07 9.40 -1.51
N ARG A 199 15.39 8.15 -1.88
CA ARG A 199 15.99 7.16 -0.99
C ARG A 199 17.35 7.62 -0.45
N ALA A 200 18.20 8.17 -1.30
CA ALA A 200 19.51 8.70 -0.90
C ALA A 200 19.37 9.80 0.15
N LYS A 201 18.43 10.75 -0.02
CA LYS A 201 18.14 11.81 0.96
C LYS A 201 17.62 11.26 2.28
N GLU A 202 16.75 10.26 2.23
CA GLU A 202 16.22 9.61 3.43
C GLU A 202 17.35 8.95 4.23
N ILE A 203 18.16 8.11 3.57
CA ILE A 203 19.31 7.45 4.19
C ILE A 203 20.31 8.47 4.72
N ARG A 204 20.61 9.51 3.94
CA ARG A 204 21.51 10.61 4.34
C ARG A 204 21.02 11.27 5.63
N ASN A 205 19.74 11.61 5.73
CA ASN A 205 19.20 12.31 6.88
C ASN A 205 19.01 11.42 8.12
N LYS A 206 18.71 10.14 7.91
CA LYS A 206 18.42 9.19 8.99
C LYS A 206 19.68 8.52 9.54
N GLU A 207 20.58 8.11 8.64
CA GLU A 207 21.74 7.29 8.97
C GLU A 207 23.04 8.08 8.90
N LEU A 208 23.28 8.86 7.85
CA LEU A 208 24.62 9.40 7.58
C LEU A 208 24.90 10.72 8.32
N ARG A 209 23.91 11.63 8.41
CA ARG A 209 24.12 13.05 8.80
C ARG A 209 24.87 13.26 10.12
N ASN A 210 24.66 12.37 11.09
CA ASN A 210 25.21 12.52 12.44
C ASN A 210 26.21 11.41 12.79
N LYS A 211 26.49 10.46 11.88
CA LYS A 211 27.29 9.26 12.15
C LYS A 211 28.51 9.14 11.23
N LEU A 212 28.49 9.82 10.09
CA LEU A 212 29.58 9.82 9.11
C LEU A 212 30.48 11.04 9.29
N ASP A 213 31.74 10.94 8.86
CA ASP A 213 32.67 12.09 8.85
C ASP A 213 32.09 13.22 7.97
N PRO A 214 32.23 14.51 8.38
CA PRO A 214 31.71 15.63 7.61
C PRO A 214 32.24 15.70 6.17
N THR A 215 33.46 15.21 5.92
CA THR A 215 34.07 15.18 4.58
C THR A 215 33.37 14.17 3.68
N GLU A 216 33.18 12.95 4.16
CA GLU A 216 32.48 11.89 3.44
C GLU A 216 31.00 12.22 3.24
N LEU A 217 30.37 12.86 4.22
CA LEU A 217 28.99 13.36 4.09
C LEU A 217 28.87 14.43 3.00
N SER A 218 29.86 15.32 2.90
CA SER A 218 29.91 16.34 1.84
C SER A 218 30.03 15.70 0.46
N GLU A 219 30.80 14.61 0.31
CA GLU A 219 30.88 13.86 -0.95
C GLU A 219 29.53 13.26 -1.35
N VAL A 220 28.81 12.66 -0.40
CA VAL A 220 27.44 12.17 -0.62
C VAL A 220 26.51 13.31 -1.06
N ASP A 221 26.57 14.45 -0.38
CA ASP A 221 25.76 15.62 -0.73
C ASP A 221 26.10 16.17 -2.13
N MET A 222 27.37 16.11 -2.56
CA MET A 222 27.78 16.47 -3.92
C MET A 222 27.18 15.52 -4.97
N VAL A 223 27.22 14.21 -4.74
CA VAL A 223 26.63 13.22 -5.69
C VAL A 223 25.11 13.39 -5.76
N ILE A 224 24.43 13.66 -4.64
CA ILE A 224 22.99 13.98 -4.62
C ILE A 224 22.70 15.25 -5.45
N ARG A 225 23.55 16.28 -5.38
CA ARG A 225 23.39 17.49 -6.20
C ARG A 225 23.59 17.19 -7.68
N LYS A 226 24.65 16.47 -8.07
CA LYS A 226 24.88 16.04 -9.46
C LYS A 226 23.69 15.26 -10.02
N ALA A 227 23.15 14.32 -9.25
CA ALA A 227 21.95 13.57 -9.62
C ALA A 227 20.73 14.49 -9.85
N GLN A 228 20.54 15.51 -9.03
CA GLN A 228 19.49 16.52 -9.23
C GLN A 228 19.72 17.37 -10.48
N ASP A 229 20.96 17.67 -10.83
CA ASP A 229 21.29 18.44 -12.03
C ASP A 229 21.01 17.61 -13.30
N VAL A 230 21.36 16.33 -13.33
CA VAL A 230 21.00 15.41 -14.42
C VAL A 230 19.49 15.27 -14.57
N ARG A 231 18.77 15.15 -13.45
CA ARG A 231 17.29 15.17 -13.45
C ARG A 231 16.72 16.45 -14.08
N ARG A 232 17.30 17.61 -13.79
CA ARG A 232 16.84 18.91 -14.32
C ARG A 232 17.21 19.11 -15.80
N ASN A 233 18.29 18.48 -16.27
CA ASN A 233 18.72 18.59 -17.66
C ASN A 233 17.72 17.92 -18.62
N ARG A 234 17.07 18.70 -19.50
CA ARG A 234 16.05 18.20 -20.45
C ARG A 234 16.63 17.42 -21.64
N VAL A 235 17.94 17.49 -21.85
CA VAL A 235 18.65 16.86 -22.98
C VAL A 235 19.40 15.61 -22.54
N ALA A 236 19.42 15.30 -21.25
CA ALA A 236 20.13 14.14 -20.73
C ALA A 236 19.66 12.83 -21.38
N THR A 237 20.61 11.93 -21.62
CA THR A 237 20.35 10.64 -22.25
C THR A 237 19.92 9.59 -21.22
N VAL A 238 19.34 8.48 -21.69
CA VAL A 238 19.00 7.34 -20.84
C VAL A 238 20.26 6.77 -20.16
N GLY A 239 21.38 6.68 -20.89
CA GLY A 239 22.65 6.20 -20.36
C GLY A 239 23.20 7.09 -19.24
N GLU A 240 23.12 8.42 -19.39
CA GLU A 240 23.52 9.37 -18.34
C GLU A 240 22.67 9.22 -17.07
N VAL A 241 21.36 9.04 -17.22
CA VAL A 241 20.44 8.84 -16.09
C VAL A 241 20.71 7.51 -15.38
N LYS A 242 20.94 6.42 -16.13
CA LYS A 242 21.28 5.10 -15.57
C LYS A 242 22.62 5.14 -14.83
N ALA A 243 23.66 5.69 -15.46
CA ALA A 243 24.98 5.82 -14.85
C ALA A 243 24.95 6.65 -13.56
N MET A 244 24.25 7.79 -13.54
CA MET A 244 24.12 8.58 -12.32
C MET A 244 23.30 7.88 -11.23
N THR A 245 22.31 7.08 -11.60
CA THR A 245 21.52 6.28 -10.64
C THR A 245 22.42 5.23 -9.97
N GLU A 246 23.27 4.55 -10.75
CA GLU A 246 24.23 3.59 -10.24
C GLU A 246 25.31 4.25 -9.37
N GLU A 247 25.90 5.38 -9.82
CA GLU A 247 26.88 6.15 -9.04
C GLU A 247 26.29 6.58 -7.69
N LEU A 248 25.06 7.09 -7.68
CA LEU A 248 24.37 7.51 -6.45
C LEU A 248 24.13 6.33 -5.50
N ASN A 249 23.64 5.20 -6.00
CA ASN A 249 23.38 4.02 -5.17
C ASN A 249 24.67 3.46 -4.59
N ASN A 250 25.72 3.34 -5.40
CA ASN A 250 27.03 2.86 -4.95
C ASN A 250 27.62 3.76 -3.87
N LYS A 251 27.59 5.09 -4.05
CA LYS A 251 28.14 6.03 -3.06
C LYS A 251 27.37 6.00 -1.73
N ILE A 252 26.05 5.86 -1.78
CA ILE A 252 25.22 5.70 -0.59
C ILE A 252 25.51 4.38 0.13
N ASP A 253 25.68 3.28 -0.61
CA ASP A 253 26.00 1.97 -0.05
C ASP A 253 27.39 1.94 0.58
N GLU A 254 28.38 2.59 -0.04
CA GLU A 254 29.72 2.77 0.52
C GLU A 254 29.66 3.58 1.83
N ALA A 255 28.98 4.73 1.81
CA ALA A 255 28.82 5.58 2.99
C ALA A 255 28.06 4.87 4.13
N TYR A 256 27.08 4.02 3.79
CA TYR A 256 26.35 3.24 4.78
C TYR A 256 27.20 2.12 5.40
N LYS A 257 28.07 1.48 4.61
CA LYS A 257 29.00 0.45 5.10
C LYS A 257 30.12 1.02 5.97
N ALA A 258 30.50 2.28 5.77
CA ALA A 258 31.49 2.97 6.59
C ALA A 258 31.03 3.18 8.05
N ILE A 259 29.72 3.15 8.33
CA ILE A 259 29.17 3.29 9.68
C ILE A 259 29.35 1.97 10.47
N PRO A 260 29.83 2.01 11.72
CA PRO A 260 29.89 0.85 12.61
C PRO A 260 28.50 0.21 12.77
N GLU A 261 28.42 -1.12 12.70
CA GLU A 261 27.12 -1.82 12.66
C GLU A 261 26.23 -1.48 13.86
N GLY A 262 26.80 -1.35 15.06
CA GLY A 262 26.06 -1.02 16.29
C GLY A 262 25.42 0.37 16.31
N GLU A 263 25.95 1.32 15.53
CA GLU A 263 25.45 2.69 15.45
C GLU A 263 24.37 2.87 14.38
N ARG A 264 24.17 1.89 13.51
CA ARG A 264 23.10 1.91 12.49
C ARG A 264 21.73 1.96 13.17
N THR A 265 20.78 2.67 12.57
CA THR A 265 19.44 2.76 13.15
C THR A 265 18.73 1.43 13.05
N ALA A 266 18.07 1.03 14.13
CA ALA A 266 17.30 -0.20 14.17
C ALA A 266 16.07 -0.13 13.25
N ASN A 267 15.89 -1.16 12.44
CA ASN A 267 14.71 -1.31 11.58
C ASN A 267 13.62 -2.13 12.30
N LYS A 268 12.47 -2.31 11.65
CA LYS A 268 11.36 -3.10 12.22
C LYS A 268 11.76 -4.54 12.55
N SER A 269 12.63 -5.15 11.75
CA SER A 269 13.09 -6.51 11.96
C SER A 269 14.00 -6.64 13.18
N SER A 270 14.95 -5.72 13.36
CA SER A 270 15.86 -5.75 14.52
C SER A 270 15.15 -5.41 15.84
N LYS A 271 14.04 -4.66 15.78
CA LYS A 271 13.18 -4.36 16.93
C LYS A 271 12.19 -5.48 17.31
N ALA A 272 12.06 -6.51 16.48
CA ALA A 272 11.06 -7.56 16.70
C ALA A 272 11.34 -8.43 17.94
N GLY A 273 12.62 -8.62 18.30
CA GLY A 273 13.02 -9.30 19.54
C GLY A 273 12.56 -8.51 20.77
N LEU A 274 13.00 -7.26 20.88
CA LEU A 274 12.59 -6.32 21.92
C LEU A 274 11.07 -6.22 22.09
N GLN A 275 10.32 -6.20 20.98
CA GLN A 275 8.85 -6.16 21.04
C GLN A 275 8.27 -7.42 21.72
N LYS A 276 8.81 -8.61 21.44
CA LYS A 276 8.38 -9.85 22.10
C LYS A 276 8.73 -9.83 23.58
N ASP A 277 9.91 -9.34 23.93
CA ASP A 277 10.36 -9.33 25.33
C ASP A 277 9.60 -8.31 26.18
N ILE A 278 9.25 -7.14 25.61
CA ILE A 278 8.29 -6.21 26.22
C ILE A 278 6.95 -6.90 26.49
N GLN A 279 6.45 -7.70 25.55
CA GLN A 279 5.17 -8.39 25.74
C GLN A 279 5.27 -9.48 26.82
N THR A 280 6.37 -10.23 26.84
CA THR A 280 6.66 -11.21 27.90
C THR A 280 6.72 -10.54 29.27
N ALA A 281 7.40 -9.40 29.39
CA ALA A 281 7.48 -8.61 30.62
C ALA A 281 6.11 -8.10 31.09
N LYS A 282 5.28 -7.58 30.18
CA LYS A 282 3.90 -7.14 30.48
C LYS A 282 3.04 -8.30 30.99
N ASN A 283 3.10 -9.45 30.32
CA ASN A 283 2.36 -10.64 30.74
C ASN A 283 2.82 -11.14 32.11
N LEU A 284 4.14 -11.16 32.37
CA LEU A 284 4.68 -11.54 33.68
C LEU A 284 4.17 -10.61 34.79
N ARG A 285 4.19 -9.30 34.55
CA ARG A 285 3.69 -8.30 35.49
C ARG A 285 2.20 -8.50 35.81
N ASP A 286 1.37 -8.55 34.77
CA ASP A 286 -0.09 -8.49 34.93
C ASP A 286 -0.69 -9.80 35.48
N PHE A 287 -0.12 -10.95 35.09
CA PHE A 287 -0.69 -12.25 35.46
C PHE A 287 0.06 -12.98 36.58
N ARG A 288 1.36 -12.72 36.78
CA ARG A 288 2.17 -13.51 37.72
C ARG A 288 2.66 -12.71 38.93
N LEU A 289 3.00 -11.44 38.77
CA LEU A 289 3.61 -10.64 39.85
C LEU A 289 2.57 -9.82 40.64
N LYS A 290 1.52 -9.34 39.98
CA LYS A 290 0.49 -8.50 40.62
C LYS A 290 -0.17 -9.24 41.79
N GLY A 291 0.02 -8.71 43.01
CA GLY A 291 -0.52 -9.27 44.25
C GLY A 291 0.30 -10.41 44.87
N LYS A 292 1.43 -10.82 44.27
CA LYS A 292 2.27 -11.93 44.78
C LYS A 292 3.69 -11.50 45.19
N VAL A 293 4.23 -10.43 44.61
CA VAL A 293 5.60 -9.96 44.86
C VAL A 293 5.58 -8.52 45.38
N GLU A 294 6.64 -8.11 46.09
CA GLU A 294 6.85 -6.75 46.58
C GLU A 294 6.69 -5.70 45.47
N SER A 295 6.06 -4.56 45.82
CA SER A 295 5.78 -3.46 44.90
C SER A 295 7.03 -2.88 44.23
N VAL A 296 8.17 -2.95 44.90
CA VAL A 296 9.47 -2.46 44.40
C VAL A 296 9.92 -3.25 43.16
N VAL A 297 9.77 -4.57 43.15
CA VAL A 297 10.15 -5.42 42.01
C VAL A 297 9.25 -5.13 40.80
N ILE A 298 7.96 -4.90 41.05
CA ILE A 298 6.99 -4.52 40.02
C ILE A 298 7.32 -3.12 39.46
N ALA A 299 7.74 -2.18 40.30
CA ALA A 299 8.14 -0.84 39.90
C ALA A 299 9.40 -0.85 39.03
N GLU A 300 10.42 -1.66 39.37
CA GLU A 300 11.62 -1.86 38.55
C GLU A 300 11.29 -2.43 37.17
N LEU A 301 10.46 -3.49 37.11
CA LEU A 301 10.03 -4.07 35.83
C LEU A 301 9.24 -3.06 34.98
N ASN A 302 8.38 -2.25 35.60
CA ASN A 302 7.64 -1.20 34.89
C ASN A 302 8.55 -0.10 34.34
N ARG A 303 9.62 0.25 35.07
CA ARG A 303 10.62 1.20 34.59
C ARG A 303 11.32 0.69 33.35
N GLU A 304 11.75 -0.57 33.34
CA GLU A 304 12.42 -1.14 32.16
C GLU A 304 11.47 -1.39 30.98
N ILE A 305 10.23 -1.81 31.23
CA ILE A 305 9.20 -1.84 30.18
C ILE A 305 9.03 -0.45 29.56
N SER A 306 9.02 0.62 30.36
CA SER A 306 8.86 1.99 29.87
C SER A 306 10.08 2.45 29.06
N ASN A 307 11.29 2.20 29.55
CA ASN A 307 12.54 2.51 28.85
C ASN A 307 12.60 1.80 27.49
N ALA A 308 12.29 0.51 27.47
CA ALA A 308 12.28 -0.27 26.25
C ALA A 308 11.20 0.13 25.27
N ASN A 309 10.00 0.49 25.74
CA ASN A 309 8.96 1.06 24.85
C ASN A 309 9.43 2.39 24.26
N ARG A 310 10.18 3.21 25.00
CA ARG A 310 10.78 4.45 24.47
C ARG A 310 11.78 4.16 23.35
N VAL A 311 12.64 3.16 23.51
CA VAL A 311 13.59 2.71 22.48
C VAL A 311 12.86 2.11 21.27
N LEU A 312 11.85 1.26 21.51
CA LEU A 312 11.03 0.64 20.46
C LEU A 312 10.36 1.70 19.58
N ASN A 313 9.74 2.71 20.21
CA ASN A 313 8.98 3.75 19.51
C ASN A 313 9.86 4.84 18.89
N ASN A 314 11.11 4.99 19.33
CA ASN A 314 12.03 5.97 18.74
C ASN A 314 12.52 5.52 17.36
N SER A 315 12.20 6.27 16.31
CA SER A 315 12.62 5.97 14.93
C SER A 315 14.12 6.12 14.66
N ARG A 316 14.87 6.69 15.62
CA ARG A 316 16.32 6.93 15.55
C ARG A 316 17.14 6.04 16.49
N SER A 317 16.49 5.11 17.20
CA SER A 317 17.21 4.22 18.13
C SER A 317 18.26 3.38 17.39
N THR A 318 19.47 3.28 17.92
CA THR A 318 20.54 2.48 17.31
C THR A 318 20.38 0.98 17.59
N LEU A 319 21.09 0.13 16.85
CA LEU A 319 21.12 -1.31 17.12
C LEU A 319 21.70 -1.61 18.52
N ASN A 320 22.69 -0.85 18.97
CA ASN A 320 23.24 -0.97 20.31
C ASN A 320 22.22 -0.60 21.39
N GLU A 321 21.44 0.48 21.20
CA GLU A 321 20.39 0.86 22.14
C GLU A 321 19.27 -0.19 22.21
N VAL A 322 18.91 -0.79 21.07
CA VAL A 322 17.93 -1.88 21.04
C VAL A 322 18.46 -3.11 21.76
N ALA A 323 19.70 -3.52 21.49
CA ALA A 323 20.32 -4.68 22.15
C ALA A 323 20.46 -4.46 23.67
N ALA A 324 20.89 -3.27 24.10
CA ALA A 324 21.00 -2.93 25.52
C ALA A 324 19.63 -2.92 26.22
N ALA A 325 18.59 -2.41 25.56
CA ALA A 325 17.23 -2.44 26.11
C ALA A 325 16.66 -3.87 26.19
N ASP A 326 17.01 -4.72 25.22
CA ASP A 326 16.64 -6.14 25.18
C ASP A 326 17.25 -6.89 26.37
N GLU A 327 18.57 -6.74 26.55
CA GLU A 327 19.32 -7.33 27.67
C GLU A 327 18.80 -6.83 29.03
N ALA A 328 18.50 -5.53 29.15
CA ALA A 328 17.96 -4.95 30.38
C ALA A 328 16.56 -5.49 30.74
N ILE A 329 15.67 -5.67 29.75
CA ILE A 329 14.36 -6.29 29.99
C ILE A 329 14.52 -7.76 30.40
N LEU A 330 15.35 -8.52 29.69
CA LEU A 330 15.56 -9.94 30.01
C LEU A 330 16.11 -10.10 31.43
N ALA A 331 17.09 -9.30 31.82
CA ALA A 331 17.61 -9.27 33.19
C ALA A 331 16.52 -8.89 34.22
N ALA A 332 15.64 -7.94 33.90
CA ALA A 332 14.53 -7.56 34.77
C ALA A 332 13.46 -8.67 34.89
N ILE A 333 13.18 -9.39 33.79
CA ILE A 333 12.30 -10.56 33.77
C ILE A 333 12.87 -11.65 34.68
N GLU A 334 14.15 -12.01 34.53
CA GLU A 334 14.82 -13.03 35.34
C GLU A 334 14.84 -12.66 36.83
N LYS A 335 15.16 -11.41 37.14
CA LYS A 335 15.12 -10.90 38.52
C LYS A 335 13.71 -10.97 39.12
N ALA A 336 12.68 -10.66 38.34
CA ALA A 336 11.30 -10.74 38.82
C ALA A 336 10.83 -12.19 38.97
N GLN A 337 11.25 -13.10 38.09
CA GLN A 337 10.94 -14.53 38.18
C GLN A 337 11.61 -15.19 39.40
N SER A 338 12.89 -14.92 39.64
CA SER A 338 13.60 -15.46 40.82
C SER A 338 12.96 -15.02 42.14
N LYS A 339 12.43 -13.80 42.21
CA LYS A 339 11.67 -13.30 43.38
C LYS A 339 10.30 -13.96 43.55
N LEU A 340 9.68 -14.41 42.46
CA LEU A 340 8.44 -15.18 42.51
C LEU A 340 8.69 -16.61 43.01
N GLU A 341 9.78 -17.24 42.58
CA GLU A 341 10.17 -18.60 42.98
C GLU A 341 10.70 -18.68 44.42
N ALA A 342 11.24 -17.57 44.94
CA ALA A 342 11.69 -17.46 46.32
C ALA A 342 10.57 -17.29 47.36
N ILE A 343 9.30 -17.21 46.93
CA ILE A 343 8.16 -17.28 47.83
C ILE A 343 8.01 -18.75 48.24
N PRO A 344 8.28 -19.12 49.50
CA PRO A 344 8.13 -20.50 49.93
C PRO A 344 6.68 -20.93 49.70
N ALA A 345 6.51 -22.07 49.04
CA ALA A 345 5.22 -22.75 48.90
C ALA A 345 4.66 -22.98 50.30
N LYS A 346 3.77 -22.08 50.75
CA LYS A 346 3.10 -22.23 52.03
C LYS A 346 2.16 -23.43 51.89
N GLU A 347 2.44 -24.44 52.68
CA GLU A 347 1.69 -25.69 52.80
C GLU A 347 0.18 -25.42 52.85
N GLU A 348 -0.52 -25.96 51.86
CA GLU A 348 -1.97 -26.16 51.96
C GLU A 348 -2.18 -27.26 53.01
N THR A 349 -2.69 -26.89 54.18
CA THR A 349 -3.47 -27.82 55.01
C THR A 349 -4.86 -27.25 55.25
N PRO A 350 -5.92 -28.07 55.15
CA PRO A 350 -7.29 -27.61 54.99
C PRO A 350 -8.00 -27.57 56.34
N GLU A 351 -8.65 -26.45 56.67
CA GLU A 351 -9.75 -26.49 57.64
C GLU A 351 -10.96 -25.72 57.13
N LYS A 352 -12.07 -26.47 57.11
CA LYS A 352 -13.44 -26.03 56.83
C LYS A 352 -13.96 -25.13 57.97
N PRO A 353 -15.05 -24.39 57.73
CA PRO A 353 -15.44 -23.18 58.44
C PRO A 353 -16.42 -23.43 59.59
N ALA A 354 -16.50 -22.47 60.52
CA ALA A 354 -17.70 -22.01 61.23
C ALA A 354 -17.24 -20.98 62.29
N VAL A 355 -17.51 -19.67 62.19
CA VAL A 355 -18.81 -18.95 62.31
C VAL A 355 -18.75 -18.07 63.58
N GLU A 356 -19.00 -16.77 63.34
CA GLU A 356 -19.66 -15.76 64.20
C GLU A 356 -19.01 -15.42 65.57
N GLU A 357 -19.02 -14.20 66.11
CA GLU A 357 -19.98 -13.10 65.97
C GLU A 357 -19.38 -11.79 66.56
N GLU A 358 -19.74 -10.68 65.92
CA GLU A 358 -20.10 -9.36 66.47
C GLU A 358 -19.22 -8.57 67.49
N THR A 359 -18.88 -7.34 67.10
CA THR A 359 -19.55 -6.07 67.49
C THR A 359 -18.69 -4.87 67.03
N SER A 360 -19.16 -4.05 66.08
CA SER A 360 -19.90 -2.77 66.26
C SER A 360 -18.93 -1.57 66.44
N THR A 361 -18.93 -0.47 65.69
CA THR A 361 -19.96 0.44 65.09
C THR A 361 -19.30 1.24 63.94
N GLU A 362 -19.85 1.39 62.73
CA GLU A 362 -21.02 2.22 62.30
C GLU A 362 -20.61 3.70 62.07
N GLU A 363 -20.40 4.17 60.83
CA GLU A 363 -21.34 4.56 59.75
C GLU A 363 -21.70 6.05 59.82
N VAL A 364 -21.28 6.84 58.81
CA VAL A 364 -21.78 8.21 58.59
C VAL A 364 -21.92 8.49 57.09
N VAL A 365 -23.16 8.35 56.62
CA VAL A 365 -23.93 9.29 55.78
C VAL A 365 -23.55 9.49 54.30
N THR A 366 -24.37 8.92 53.42
CA THR A 366 -24.76 9.51 52.11
C THR A 366 -25.65 10.74 52.33
N PRO A 367 -25.70 11.72 51.40
CA PRO A 367 -26.90 11.76 50.56
C PRO A 367 -26.70 12.31 49.13
N GLU A 368 -27.82 12.23 48.41
CA GLU A 368 -28.18 12.60 47.04
C GLU A 368 -28.03 14.09 46.65
N GLU A 369 -27.97 14.29 45.33
CA GLU A 369 -28.61 15.33 44.48
C GLU A 369 -28.29 16.85 44.56
N GLU A 370 -28.49 17.45 43.37
CA GLU A 370 -28.68 18.87 42.99
C GLU A 370 -27.47 19.82 42.77
N ASN A 371 -27.20 20.05 41.47
CA ASN A 371 -27.44 21.28 40.69
C ASN A 371 -26.85 22.65 41.11
N THR A 372 -26.45 23.41 40.05
CA THR A 372 -26.26 24.88 39.92
C THR A 372 -25.11 25.55 40.71
N GLU A 373 -24.38 26.58 40.27
CA GLU A 373 -24.19 27.36 39.03
C GLU A 373 -23.06 28.39 39.33
N GLU A 374 -22.61 29.14 38.31
CA GLU A 374 -21.78 30.38 38.39
C GLU A 374 -20.27 30.23 38.64
N THR A 375 -19.31 30.91 37.97
CA THR A 375 -19.26 32.06 37.05
C THR A 375 -17.80 32.23 36.55
N SER A 376 -17.61 32.58 35.28
CA SER A 376 -16.67 33.63 34.76
C SER A 376 -16.88 33.70 33.24
N GLU A 377 -17.58 34.71 32.71
CA GLU A 377 -16.99 35.94 32.11
C GLU A 377 -15.87 35.59 31.09
N GLU A 378 -15.85 36.01 29.83
CA GLU A 378 -16.45 37.15 29.11
C GLU A 378 -16.20 36.89 27.59
N GLU A 379 -17.19 37.22 26.75
CA GLU A 379 -17.11 37.92 25.44
C GLU A 379 -16.03 37.56 24.38
N THR A 380 -16.22 37.62 23.05
CA THR A 380 -17.26 38.10 22.11
C THR A 380 -16.76 37.77 20.69
N SER A 381 -17.69 37.67 19.72
CA SER A 381 -17.52 37.98 18.28
C SER A 381 -16.52 37.13 17.45
N GLU A 382 -16.73 36.77 16.18
CA GLU A 382 -17.63 37.24 15.14
C GLU A 382 -17.64 36.19 14.02
N ALA A 383 -18.78 36.03 13.34
CA ALA A 383 -18.88 35.32 12.07
C ALA A 383 -18.09 36.05 10.96
N PRO A 384 -17.98 35.46 9.76
CA PRO A 384 -18.52 36.23 8.66
C PRO A 384 -19.52 35.46 7.80
N ALA A 385 -20.44 36.27 7.32
CA ALA A 385 -21.63 35.96 6.57
C ALA A 385 -21.35 35.50 5.14
N GLU A 386 -22.32 34.78 4.62
CA GLU A 386 -22.66 34.69 3.21
C GLU A 386 -23.00 36.09 2.67
N ASP A 387 -22.57 36.39 1.45
CA ASP A 387 -23.20 37.41 0.60
C ASP A 387 -23.16 36.93 -0.85
N GLU A 388 -24.34 36.62 -1.39
CA GLU A 388 -24.63 36.57 -2.82
C GLU A 388 -25.23 37.92 -3.25
N ALA A 389 -24.71 38.51 -4.34
CA ALA A 389 -25.41 39.31 -5.37
C ALA A 389 -24.34 39.95 -6.29
N SER A 390 -24.19 39.54 -7.56
CA SER A 390 -24.96 39.92 -8.77
C SER A 390 -24.57 41.27 -9.39
N ALA A 391 -24.07 41.21 -10.65
CA ALA A 391 -24.14 42.16 -11.79
C ALA A 391 -22.86 41.98 -12.65
N GLU A 392 -22.91 41.31 -13.80
CA GLU A 392 -23.24 41.83 -15.15
C GLU A 392 -22.29 42.93 -15.66
N GLU A 393 -21.48 42.60 -16.67
CA GLU A 393 -21.06 43.38 -17.85
C GLU A 393 -20.07 42.49 -18.64
N GLU A 394 -20.50 41.75 -19.66
CA GLU A 394 -20.42 42.15 -21.08
C GLU A 394 -19.16 42.97 -21.41
N ASN A 395 -18.17 42.34 -22.06
CA ASN A 395 -17.63 42.91 -23.28
C ASN A 395 -17.01 41.85 -24.20
N GLU A 396 -17.70 41.73 -25.32
CA GLU A 396 -17.36 41.12 -26.58
C GLU A 396 -16.34 42.02 -27.29
N GLU A 397 -15.18 41.50 -27.71
CA GLU A 397 -14.39 42.13 -28.79
C GLU A 397 -13.51 41.09 -29.49
N VAL A 398 -14.05 40.56 -30.59
CA VAL A 398 -13.33 40.12 -31.80
C VAL A 398 -13.51 41.27 -32.79
N PRO A 399 -12.47 41.83 -33.46
CA PRO A 399 -11.89 41.27 -34.70
C PRO A 399 -10.36 41.56 -34.80
N ALA A 400 -9.56 41.06 -35.75
CA ALA A 400 -9.79 40.98 -37.18
C ALA A 400 -8.85 39.97 -37.89
N GLU A 401 -9.38 39.46 -38.99
CA GLU A 401 -8.68 38.82 -40.10
C GLU A 401 -7.54 39.69 -40.64
N GLU A 402 -6.37 39.10 -40.90
CA GLU A 402 -5.55 39.47 -42.05
C GLU A 402 -4.95 38.21 -42.70
N ALA A 403 -5.52 37.91 -43.87
CA ALA A 403 -4.89 37.53 -45.14
C ALA A 403 -3.88 36.37 -45.20
N GLU A 404 -4.31 35.34 -45.94
CA GLU A 404 -3.58 34.58 -46.95
C GLU A 404 -2.17 35.06 -47.32
N THR A 405 -1.20 34.14 -47.23
CA THR A 405 -0.37 33.80 -48.40
C THR A 405 0.00 32.32 -48.32
N VAL A 406 -0.62 31.53 -49.19
CA VAL A 406 -0.23 30.16 -49.53
C VAL A 406 0.84 30.25 -50.62
N GLU A 407 2.10 29.99 -50.29
CA GLU A 407 3.10 29.68 -51.31
C GLU A 407 2.92 28.23 -51.76
N GLN A 408 2.38 28.06 -52.97
CA GLN A 408 2.43 26.78 -53.68
C GLN A 408 3.81 26.62 -54.35
N PRO A 409 4.38 25.40 -54.38
CA PRO A 409 5.62 25.13 -55.10
C PRO A 409 5.39 25.12 -56.62
N VAL A 410 6.25 25.83 -57.32
CA VAL A 410 6.39 25.85 -58.78
C VAL A 410 6.77 24.45 -59.27
N PHE A 411 5.88 23.83 -60.05
CA PHE A 411 6.23 22.73 -60.95
C PHE A 411 6.76 23.31 -62.25
N GLU A 412 8.04 23.08 -62.51
CA GLU A 412 8.72 23.40 -63.76
C GLU A 412 8.57 22.19 -64.70
N GLU A 413 7.69 22.30 -65.68
CA GLU A 413 7.71 21.46 -66.89
C GLU A 413 8.65 22.13 -67.91
N ALA A 414 9.66 21.41 -68.36
CA ALA A 414 10.42 21.73 -69.55
C ALA A 414 10.67 20.43 -70.35
N GLU A 415 10.05 20.42 -71.53
CA GLU A 415 10.32 19.72 -72.80
C GLU A 415 11.17 18.44 -72.85
#